data_AF-A0AAD6XIQ6-F1
#
_entry.id   AF-A0AAD6XIQ6-F1
#
_cell.length_a   1.000
_cell.length_b   1.000
_cell.length_c   1.000
_cell.angle_alpha   90.00
_cell.angle_beta   90.00
_cell.angle_gamma   90.00
#
_symmetry.space_group_name_H-M   'P 1'
#
loop_
_entity.id
_entity.type
_entity.pdbx_description
1 polymer ?
#
loop_
_entity_poly.entity_id
_entity_poly.type
_entity_poly.pdbx_seq_one_letter_code
_entity_poly.pdbx_strand_id
1 'polypeptide(L)'
;MLSPEFVTSCIVYAREHAQGRPSSLTDSTCSDLSLVSDYASSTSTDPPSHAVSKLEALFYYSGISPTPPKLVYRTGSSKAPWVKPTGLEAQRRLKQVRGVFGHKLDLVWSDVGPRARDLLKAQGVAWTSIDLARFVTKADDDREIHGPVVLWIGVVPDSLQPEDAFASANELLALLADFDIDDVEVEYRESLYKRFAGSPLLRSVSTLHTTVDVRGPLTPALGLAIATSDRPEAEGTMALYFTEGGQSNKVLGLTCHHVLFKTDDEHNGEYVLRGAGAPRKYVRLLGLRRFDRLLASIKLRIGRHGIMVEIYGRNITKLEARVKGDDEEDVAEAKKELKKTRLLLDDANEAIEDLEKLYTTVKKDWSKPEQRTIGHIRYSSALTLEAAPGGFTADWGAFELDGSKFKDAFRGNFIDLGTEIPSDKFTLMMYPREDGPTTFKYPDDRLLHLHGIISEQLMRAPDMLDHNNDACLLVIKNGNSTDVTIGRATGIFSFVRDDVSGKESMEWAIYNYDSKSGVFSAPGDSGSIIVDGLGRVGGMLTGGAGRTETSDVTYATPMWWLWPRIQQQFPNANMFPTAMV
;
A
#
# COMPACT_ATOMS: atom_id res chain seq x y z
N MET A 1 4.96 -20.70 1.28
CA MET A 1 6.00 -20.48 0.25
C MET A 1 5.31 -20.49 -1.10
N LEU A 2 5.77 -19.64 -2.01
CA LEU A 2 5.28 -19.69 -3.39
C LEU A 2 5.87 -20.94 -4.07
N SER A 3 5.33 -21.34 -5.22
CA SER A 3 5.77 -22.59 -5.85
C SER A 3 7.19 -22.44 -6.44
N PRO A 4 7.98 -23.51 -6.56
CA PRO A 4 9.28 -23.47 -7.24
C PRO A 4 9.20 -22.91 -8.68
N GLU A 5 8.05 -23.06 -9.36
CA GLU A 5 7.83 -22.45 -10.67
C GLU A 5 7.82 -20.91 -10.60
N PHE A 6 7.36 -20.33 -9.50
CA PHE A 6 7.35 -18.87 -9.31
C PHE A 6 8.76 -18.29 -9.25
N VAL A 7 9.66 -18.88 -8.45
CA VAL A 7 11.08 -18.44 -8.39
C VAL A 7 11.73 -18.58 -9.76
N THR A 8 11.46 -19.68 -10.47
CA THR A 8 11.95 -19.90 -11.83
C THR A 8 11.48 -18.80 -12.79
N SER A 9 10.21 -18.42 -12.73
CA SER A 9 9.67 -17.30 -13.51
C SER A 9 10.35 -15.96 -13.19
N CYS A 10 10.68 -15.73 -11.91
CA CYS A 10 11.40 -14.53 -11.48
C CYS A 10 12.84 -14.51 -12.01
N ILE A 11 13.52 -15.66 -12.05
CA ILE A 11 14.86 -15.79 -12.66
C ILE A 11 14.82 -15.45 -14.15
N VAL A 12 13.83 -15.97 -14.88
CA VAL A 12 13.63 -15.65 -16.31
C VAL A 12 13.39 -14.17 -16.48
N TYR A 13 12.47 -13.59 -15.71
CA TYR A 13 12.18 -12.15 -15.72
C TYR A 13 13.44 -11.31 -15.47
N ALA A 14 14.27 -11.68 -14.49
CA ALA A 14 15.51 -10.98 -14.19
C ALA A 14 16.53 -11.04 -15.35
N ARG A 15 16.64 -12.19 -16.03
CA ARG A 15 17.50 -12.36 -17.21
C ARG A 15 17.02 -11.51 -18.39
N GLU A 16 15.72 -11.46 -18.63
CA GLU A 16 15.12 -10.65 -19.71
C GLU A 16 15.27 -9.14 -19.46
N HIS A 17 15.04 -8.71 -18.21
CA HIS A 17 15.19 -7.30 -17.82
C HIS A 17 16.62 -6.79 -18.03
N ALA A 18 17.63 -7.63 -17.81
CA ALA A 18 19.03 -7.27 -18.06
C ALA A 18 19.35 -7.10 -19.57
N GLN A 19 18.55 -7.68 -20.46
CA GLN A 19 18.74 -7.64 -21.91
C GLN A 19 17.98 -6.50 -22.60
N GLY A 20 17.27 -5.64 -21.85
CA GLY A 20 16.55 -4.48 -22.39
C GLY A 20 15.32 -4.81 -23.24
N ARG A 21 14.75 -6.02 -23.12
CA ARG A 21 13.49 -6.37 -23.78
C ARG A 21 12.30 -5.86 -22.97
N PRO A 22 11.32 -5.16 -23.57
CA PRO A 22 10.07 -4.83 -22.89
C PRO A 22 9.27 -6.14 -22.69
N SER A 23 9.04 -6.53 -21.44
CA SER A 23 8.21 -7.70 -21.14
C SER A 23 6.73 -7.35 -21.39
N SER A 24 6.13 -7.91 -22.44
CA SER A 24 4.67 -7.96 -22.57
C SER A 24 4.11 -8.89 -21.50
N LEU A 25 3.48 -8.34 -20.47
CA LEU A 25 2.72 -9.10 -19.48
C LEU A 25 1.41 -9.58 -20.13
N THR A 26 1.44 -10.71 -20.82
CA THR A 26 0.23 -11.51 -21.01
C THR A 26 0.19 -12.54 -19.89
N ASP A 27 -0.69 -12.31 -18.92
CA ASP A 27 -1.05 -13.29 -17.90
C ASP A 27 -1.58 -14.55 -18.62
N SER A 28 -0.79 -15.61 -18.65
CA SER A 28 -1.30 -16.95 -18.98
C SER A 28 -2.05 -17.46 -17.76
N THR A 29 -3.38 -17.44 -17.84
CA THR A 29 -4.30 -18.14 -16.94
C THR A 29 -3.90 -19.61 -16.80
N CYS A 30 -3.42 -20.00 -15.62
CA CYS A 30 -3.29 -21.39 -15.26
C CYS A 30 -4.64 -21.88 -14.73
N SER A 31 -5.43 -22.44 -15.63
CA SER A 31 -6.52 -23.35 -15.29
C SER A 31 -5.90 -24.71 -15.00
N ASP A 32 -6.00 -25.20 -13.76
CA ASP A 32 -6.06 -26.65 -13.56
C ASP A 32 -6.83 -27.00 -12.29
N LEU A 33 -8.05 -27.49 -12.53
CA LEU A 33 -8.89 -28.22 -11.60
C LEU A 33 -8.71 -29.69 -11.95
N SER A 34 -8.04 -30.49 -11.11
CA SER A 34 -8.49 -31.85 -10.83
C SER A 34 -7.80 -32.50 -9.63
N LEU A 35 -8.68 -33.01 -8.76
CA LEU A 35 -8.64 -34.29 -8.05
C LEU A 35 -7.44 -34.64 -7.15
N VAL A 36 -7.74 -34.74 -5.85
CA VAL A 36 -7.44 -35.96 -5.10
C VAL A 36 -8.69 -36.34 -4.30
N SER A 37 -9.27 -37.49 -4.65
CA SER A 37 -10.21 -38.23 -3.81
C SER A 37 -9.43 -39.11 -2.83
N ASP A 38 -10.17 -39.51 -1.79
CA ASP A 38 -9.98 -40.70 -0.95
C ASP A 38 -9.67 -40.36 0.51
N TYR A 39 -10.72 -40.36 1.32
CA TYR A 39 -10.61 -40.88 2.67
C TYR A 39 -11.79 -41.80 2.98
N ALA A 40 -11.41 -43.00 3.40
CA ALA A 40 -12.25 -44.14 3.67
C ALA A 40 -13.32 -43.84 4.73
N SER A 41 -14.50 -44.41 4.48
CA SER A 41 -15.61 -44.52 5.42
C SER A 41 -15.17 -45.21 6.71
N SER A 42 -15.41 -44.57 7.85
CA SER A 42 -15.59 -45.28 9.12
C SER A 42 -16.57 -44.55 10.03
N THR A 43 -17.43 -45.37 10.64
CA THR A 43 -18.31 -45.15 11.80
C THR A 43 -19.48 -44.17 11.65
N SER A 44 -20.61 -44.76 11.27
CA SER A 44 -21.95 -44.49 11.80
C SER A 44 -21.94 -43.96 13.23
N THR A 45 -22.17 -42.66 13.37
CA THR A 45 -22.82 -42.05 14.53
C THR A 45 -24.01 -41.31 13.96
N ASP A 46 -25.20 -41.52 14.53
CA ASP A 46 -26.38 -40.73 14.14
C ASP A 46 -26.02 -39.24 14.21
N PRO A 47 -26.40 -38.44 13.20
CA PRO A 47 -26.08 -37.02 13.21
C PRO A 47 -26.63 -36.37 14.49
N PRO A 48 -25.93 -35.37 15.06
CA PRO A 48 -26.43 -34.60 16.19
C PRO A 48 -27.85 -34.10 15.88
N SER A 49 -28.70 -34.01 16.91
CA SER A 49 -30.06 -33.53 16.70
C SER A 49 -30.01 -32.12 16.12
N HIS A 50 -30.85 -31.83 15.12
CA HIS A 50 -30.89 -30.52 14.45
C HIS A 50 -29.66 -30.15 13.59
N ALA A 51 -28.68 -31.04 13.41
CA ALA A 51 -27.55 -30.81 12.51
C ALA A 51 -27.96 -30.88 11.04
N VAL A 52 -27.48 -29.92 10.24
CA VAL A 52 -27.56 -29.98 8.78
C VAL A 52 -26.53 -30.97 8.22
N SER A 53 -26.81 -31.55 7.05
CA SER A 53 -25.85 -32.48 6.43
C SER A 53 -24.55 -31.76 6.04
N LYS A 54 -23.40 -32.45 6.02
CA LYS A 54 -22.11 -31.87 5.61
C LYS A 54 -22.16 -31.18 4.23
N LEU A 55 -22.92 -31.76 3.30
CA LEU A 55 -23.07 -31.22 1.95
C LEU A 55 -23.98 -29.99 1.93
N GLU A 56 -25.06 -29.99 2.71
CA GLU A 56 -25.91 -28.81 2.89
C GLU A 56 -25.12 -27.66 3.52
N ALA A 57 -24.38 -27.92 4.60
CA ALA A 57 -23.53 -26.94 5.27
C ALA A 57 -22.59 -26.20 4.29
N LEU A 58 -21.98 -26.95 3.35
CA LEU A 58 -21.03 -26.40 2.38
C LEU A 58 -21.68 -25.74 1.17
N PHE A 59 -22.85 -26.21 0.74
CA PHE A 59 -23.41 -25.83 -0.56
C PHE A 59 -24.70 -25.02 -0.49
N TYR A 60 -25.33 -24.86 0.68
CA TYR A 60 -26.58 -24.13 0.83
C TYR A 60 -26.50 -22.68 0.32
N TYR A 61 -25.38 -22.00 0.55
CA TYR A 61 -25.14 -20.60 0.14
C TYR A 61 -24.42 -20.44 -1.20
N SER A 62 -24.37 -21.49 -2.02
CA SER A 62 -23.73 -21.43 -3.36
C SER A 62 -24.25 -20.25 -4.18
N GLY A 63 -23.36 -19.52 -4.85
CA GLY A 63 -23.71 -18.38 -5.71
C GLY A 63 -23.63 -17.00 -5.06
N ILE A 64 -23.56 -16.92 -3.73
CA ILE A 64 -23.47 -15.64 -3.01
C ILE A 64 -22.09 -14.99 -3.14
N SER A 65 -21.04 -15.80 -3.19
CA SER A 65 -19.66 -15.35 -3.42
C SER A 65 -18.81 -16.52 -3.94
N PRO A 66 -17.55 -16.29 -4.40
CA PRO A 66 -16.65 -17.37 -4.81
C PRO A 66 -16.36 -18.39 -3.71
N THR A 67 -16.36 -17.96 -2.45
CA THR A 67 -16.20 -18.81 -1.25
C THR A 67 -17.36 -18.56 -0.28
N PRO A 68 -18.55 -19.16 -0.52
CA PRO A 68 -19.72 -18.95 0.32
C PRO A 68 -19.48 -19.37 1.79
N PRO A 69 -20.18 -18.74 2.75
CA PRO A 69 -20.08 -19.13 4.15
C PRO A 69 -20.68 -20.53 4.37
N LYS A 70 -20.24 -21.21 5.44
CA LYS A 70 -20.79 -22.50 5.87
C LYS A 70 -22.08 -22.26 6.65
N LEU A 71 -23.16 -22.97 6.29
CA LEU A 71 -24.40 -22.99 7.06
C LEU A 71 -24.22 -23.84 8.33
N VAL A 72 -24.64 -23.29 9.47
CA VAL A 72 -24.62 -23.96 10.78
C VAL A 72 -26.00 -24.53 11.11
N TYR A 73 -27.04 -23.72 10.96
CA TYR A 73 -28.42 -24.09 11.28
C TYR A 73 -29.41 -23.22 10.49
N ARG A 74 -30.60 -23.75 10.18
CA ARG A 74 -31.73 -22.98 9.63
C ARG A 74 -33.07 -23.52 10.11
N THR A 75 -34.01 -22.63 10.41
CA THR A 75 -35.37 -23.01 10.85
C THR A 75 -36.24 -23.56 9.71
N GLY A 76 -35.96 -23.17 8.45
CA GLY A 76 -36.68 -23.63 7.27
C GLY A 76 -36.46 -25.10 6.87
N SER A 77 -35.63 -25.86 7.60
CA SER A 77 -35.23 -27.23 7.24
C SER A 77 -36.40 -28.21 7.07
N SER A 78 -37.45 -28.07 7.88
CA SER A 78 -38.64 -28.91 7.82
C SER A 78 -39.63 -28.50 6.72
N LYS A 79 -39.75 -27.19 6.45
CA LYS A 79 -40.64 -26.63 5.42
C LYS A 79 -40.08 -26.82 4.01
N ALA A 80 -38.76 -26.69 3.87
CA ALA A 80 -38.04 -26.84 2.61
C ALA A 80 -36.76 -27.66 2.84
N PRO A 81 -36.84 -29.00 2.73
CA PRO A 81 -35.68 -29.88 2.82
C PRO A 81 -34.65 -29.56 1.74
N TRP A 82 -33.36 -29.56 2.10
CA TRP A 82 -32.31 -29.39 1.10
C TRP A 82 -32.15 -30.68 0.30
N VAL A 83 -32.29 -30.57 -1.01
CA VAL A 83 -32.14 -31.72 -1.92
C VAL A 83 -30.72 -31.71 -2.47
N LYS A 84 -29.99 -32.79 -2.20
CA LYS A 84 -28.66 -33.01 -2.77
C LYS A 84 -28.78 -33.11 -4.30
N PRO A 85 -28.08 -32.29 -5.09
CA PRO A 85 -28.05 -32.46 -6.54
C PRO A 85 -27.48 -33.84 -6.91
N THR A 86 -28.18 -34.61 -7.76
CA THR A 86 -27.75 -35.93 -8.25
C THR A 86 -27.81 -36.02 -9.77
N GLY A 87 -26.85 -36.72 -10.39
CA GLY A 87 -26.83 -37.03 -11.83
C GLY A 87 -25.96 -36.10 -12.69
N LEU A 88 -26.07 -36.24 -14.02
CA LEU A 88 -25.37 -35.42 -15.04
C LEU A 88 -25.81 -33.95 -15.05
N GLU A 89 -26.91 -33.62 -14.37
CA GLU A 89 -27.50 -32.28 -14.21
C GLU A 89 -27.31 -31.73 -12.77
N ALA A 90 -26.31 -32.21 -12.02
CA ALA A 90 -26.04 -31.83 -10.63
C ALA A 90 -25.51 -30.39 -10.43
N GLN A 91 -26.03 -29.42 -11.19
CA GLN A 91 -25.72 -28.01 -10.98
C GLN A 91 -26.28 -27.54 -9.63
N ARG A 92 -25.45 -26.80 -8.88
CA ARG A 92 -25.87 -26.21 -7.62
C ARG A 92 -26.88 -25.11 -7.90
N ARG A 93 -27.97 -25.05 -7.14
CA ARG A 93 -28.88 -23.90 -7.18
C ARG A 93 -28.16 -22.67 -6.64
N LEU A 94 -27.83 -21.73 -7.52
CA LEU A 94 -27.13 -20.50 -7.15
C LEU A 94 -28.11 -19.51 -6.51
N LYS A 95 -27.76 -19.01 -5.32
CA LYS A 95 -28.47 -17.99 -4.57
C LYS A 95 -27.86 -16.61 -4.83
N GLN A 96 -28.73 -15.60 -4.93
CA GLN A 96 -28.38 -14.20 -4.78
C GLN A 96 -28.94 -13.68 -3.45
N VAL A 97 -28.16 -12.89 -2.72
CA VAL A 97 -28.66 -12.20 -1.52
C VAL A 97 -29.15 -10.81 -1.91
N ARG A 98 -30.34 -10.44 -1.44
CA ARG A 98 -30.90 -9.11 -1.64
C ARG A 98 -31.32 -8.49 -0.31
N GLY A 99 -31.29 -7.16 -0.26
CA GLY A 99 -31.82 -6.40 0.87
C GLY A 99 -33.33 -6.58 1.01
N VAL A 100 -33.82 -6.44 2.24
CA VAL A 100 -35.25 -6.48 2.57
C VAL A 100 -35.74 -5.03 2.62
N PHE A 101 -36.84 -4.75 1.93
CA PHE A 101 -37.48 -3.43 1.91
C PHE A 101 -39.01 -3.61 1.95
N GLY A 102 -39.71 -2.69 2.62
CA GLY A 102 -41.16 -2.68 2.75
C GLY A 102 -41.71 -3.78 3.68
N HIS A 103 -40.86 -4.38 4.51
CA HIS A 103 -41.26 -5.43 5.45
C HIS A 103 -41.67 -4.83 6.81
N LYS A 104 -42.52 -5.53 7.59
CA LYS A 104 -42.93 -5.05 8.94
C LYS A 104 -41.73 -4.77 9.85
N LEU A 105 -40.65 -5.55 9.70
CA LEU A 105 -39.39 -5.34 10.40
C LEU A 105 -38.80 -3.94 10.17
N ASP A 106 -38.98 -3.32 9.00
CA ASP A 106 -38.42 -1.99 8.72
C ASP A 106 -38.96 -0.93 9.69
N LEU A 107 -40.18 -1.12 10.20
CA LEU A 107 -40.84 -0.20 11.13
C LEU A 107 -40.46 -0.45 12.59
N VAL A 108 -40.14 -1.70 12.96
CA VAL A 108 -39.93 -2.11 14.37
C VAL A 108 -38.49 -2.50 14.69
N TRP A 109 -37.58 -2.49 13.71
CA TRP A 109 -36.20 -2.98 13.89
C TRP A 109 -35.40 -2.22 14.96
N SER A 110 -35.70 -0.93 15.19
CA SER A 110 -35.07 -0.16 16.27
C SER A 110 -35.33 -0.75 17.65
N ASP A 111 -36.44 -1.47 17.82
CA ASP A 111 -36.81 -2.13 19.07
C ASP A 111 -36.45 -3.63 19.04
N VAL A 112 -36.74 -4.31 17.93
CA VAL A 112 -36.51 -5.76 17.78
C VAL A 112 -35.02 -6.09 17.70
N GLY A 113 -34.24 -5.33 16.92
CA GLY A 113 -32.83 -5.60 16.66
C GLY A 113 -31.97 -5.62 17.93
N PRO A 114 -32.05 -4.60 18.81
CA PRO A 114 -31.34 -4.62 20.09
C PRO A 114 -31.74 -5.78 21.01
N ARG A 115 -33.03 -6.16 21.04
CA ARG A 115 -33.52 -7.29 21.84
C ARG A 115 -32.98 -8.63 21.32
N ALA A 116 -32.98 -8.84 20.00
CA ALA A 116 -32.40 -10.02 19.38
C ALA A 116 -30.89 -10.13 19.69
N ARG A 117 -30.17 -9.01 19.59
CA ARG A 117 -28.75 -8.92 19.98
C ARG A 117 -28.53 -9.30 21.44
N ASP A 118 -29.37 -8.80 22.35
CA ASP A 118 -29.19 -9.02 23.79
C ASP A 118 -29.59 -10.45 24.20
N LEU A 119 -30.56 -11.04 23.50
CA LEU A 119 -30.91 -12.46 23.61
C LEU A 119 -29.74 -13.37 23.20
N LEU A 120 -29.12 -13.11 22.05
CA LEU A 120 -27.91 -13.84 21.61
C LEU A 120 -26.76 -13.74 22.62
N LYS A 121 -26.58 -12.56 23.24
CA LYS A 121 -25.57 -12.37 24.29
C LYS A 121 -25.90 -13.17 25.55
N ALA A 122 -27.16 -13.15 26.00
CA ALA A 122 -27.60 -13.88 27.20
C ALA A 122 -27.40 -15.40 27.05
N GLN A 123 -27.54 -15.92 25.82
CA GLN A 123 -27.33 -17.32 25.47
C GLN A 123 -25.85 -17.68 25.24
N GLY A 124 -24.92 -16.72 25.35
CA GLY A 124 -23.50 -16.98 25.11
C GLY A 124 -23.13 -17.26 23.65
N VAL A 125 -24.01 -16.92 22.69
CA VAL A 125 -23.71 -17.11 21.26
C VAL A 125 -22.64 -16.11 20.82
N ALA A 126 -21.52 -16.61 20.29
CA ALA A 126 -20.44 -15.80 19.75
C ALA A 126 -20.79 -15.20 18.37
N TRP A 127 -21.84 -14.38 18.31
CA TRP A 127 -22.32 -13.75 17.08
C TRP A 127 -21.36 -12.66 16.58
N THR A 128 -21.30 -12.49 15.25
CA THR A 128 -20.40 -11.55 14.55
C THR A 128 -21.16 -10.56 13.67
N SER A 129 -22.35 -10.92 13.17
CA SER A 129 -23.27 -10.02 12.47
C SER A 129 -24.72 -10.46 12.64
N ILE A 130 -25.66 -9.52 12.56
CA ILE A 130 -27.11 -9.78 12.54
C ILE A 130 -27.67 -9.00 11.35
N ASP A 131 -28.00 -9.70 10.27
CA ASP A 131 -28.42 -9.12 9.01
C ASP A 131 -29.86 -9.51 8.68
N LEU A 132 -30.60 -8.66 7.94
CA LEU A 132 -31.88 -9.02 7.34
C LEU A 132 -31.68 -9.21 5.84
N ALA A 133 -31.99 -10.40 5.34
CA ALA A 133 -31.71 -10.79 3.97
C ALA A 133 -32.89 -11.52 3.33
N ARG A 134 -32.96 -11.47 2.00
CA ARG A 134 -33.80 -12.35 1.19
C ARG A 134 -32.94 -13.07 0.17
N PHE A 135 -33.06 -14.39 0.10
CA PHE A 135 -32.35 -15.20 -0.89
C PHE A 135 -33.23 -15.43 -2.13
N VAL A 136 -32.68 -15.15 -3.30
CA VAL A 136 -33.34 -15.39 -4.59
C VAL A 136 -32.61 -16.50 -5.32
N THR A 137 -33.36 -17.48 -5.82
CA THR A 137 -32.87 -18.54 -6.70
C THR A 137 -33.58 -18.48 -8.04
N LYS A 138 -33.00 -19.06 -9.10
CA LYS A 138 -33.69 -19.21 -10.38
C LYS A 138 -34.34 -20.59 -10.51
N ALA A 139 -35.54 -20.61 -11.07
CA ALA A 139 -36.19 -21.83 -11.57
C ALA A 139 -35.54 -22.29 -12.89
N ASP A 140 -35.89 -23.50 -13.34
CA ASP A 140 -35.38 -24.09 -14.58
C ASP A 140 -35.81 -23.29 -15.83
N ASP A 141 -36.87 -22.48 -15.71
CA ASP A 141 -37.36 -21.56 -16.75
C ASP A 141 -36.95 -20.09 -16.51
N ASP A 142 -35.82 -19.89 -15.80
CA ASP A 142 -35.20 -18.59 -15.51
C ASP A 142 -36.04 -17.62 -14.65
N ARG A 143 -37.19 -18.05 -14.13
CA ARG A 143 -38.00 -17.24 -13.20
C ARG A 143 -37.34 -17.10 -11.83
N GLU A 144 -37.40 -15.89 -11.27
CA GLU A 144 -36.91 -15.63 -9.91
C GLU A 144 -37.86 -16.22 -8.86
N ILE A 145 -37.32 -17.09 -8.00
CA ILE A 145 -37.98 -17.62 -6.82
C ILE A 145 -37.44 -16.85 -5.62
N HIS A 146 -38.31 -16.09 -4.97
CA HIS A 146 -37.99 -15.33 -3.77
C HIS A 146 -38.22 -16.20 -2.52
N GLY A 147 -37.14 -16.44 -1.76
CA GLY A 147 -37.24 -17.06 -0.44
C GLY A 147 -37.87 -16.11 0.60
N PRO A 148 -38.15 -16.60 1.83
CA PRO A 148 -38.67 -15.78 2.92
C PRO A 148 -37.66 -14.70 3.36
N VAL A 149 -38.11 -13.78 4.23
CA VAL A 149 -37.16 -12.91 4.94
C VAL A 149 -36.37 -13.76 5.92
N VAL A 150 -35.06 -13.55 5.98
CA VAL A 150 -34.15 -14.29 6.85
C VAL A 150 -33.46 -13.33 7.81
N LEU A 151 -33.59 -13.59 9.10
CA LEU A 151 -32.67 -13.11 10.12
C LEU A 151 -31.38 -13.93 10.01
N TRP A 152 -30.40 -13.34 9.33
CA TRP A 152 -29.18 -14.01 8.90
C TRP A 152 -28.03 -13.67 9.85
N ILE A 153 -27.67 -14.63 10.71
CA ILE A 153 -26.77 -14.40 11.84
C ILE A 153 -25.40 -14.99 11.52
N GLY A 154 -24.36 -14.14 11.56
CA GLY A 154 -22.97 -14.58 11.54
C GLY A 154 -22.51 -15.04 12.91
N VAL A 155 -21.77 -16.15 12.99
CA VAL A 155 -21.12 -16.65 14.21
C VAL A 155 -19.65 -16.97 13.95
N VAL A 156 -18.82 -16.90 14.99
CA VAL A 156 -17.41 -17.31 14.89
C VAL A 156 -17.35 -18.77 14.38
N PRO A 157 -16.47 -19.10 13.41
CA PRO A 157 -16.34 -20.47 12.91
C PRO A 157 -16.14 -21.49 14.04
N ASP A 158 -16.80 -22.64 13.92
CA ASP A 158 -16.76 -23.75 14.89
C ASP A 158 -17.19 -23.39 16.34
N SER A 159 -17.82 -22.24 16.56
CA SER A 159 -18.17 -21.76 17.92
C SER A 159 -19.58 -22.12 18.40
N LEU A 160 -20.49 -22.50 17.50
CA LEU A 160 -21.91 -22.73 17.82
C LEU A 160 -22.33 -24.14 17.44
N GLN A 161 -22.85 -24.90 18.41
CA GLN A 161 -23.37 -26.26 18.18
C GLN A 161 -24.81 -26.22 17.64
N PRO A 162 -25.24 -27.25 16.86
CA PRO A 162 -26.58 -27.28 16.28
C PRO A 162 -27.73 -27.19 17.30
N GLU A 163 -27.59 -27.82 18.47
CA GLU A 163 -28.58 -27.81 19.54
C GLU A 163 -28.76 -26.40 20.14
N ASP A 164 -27.65 -25.70 20.39
CA ASP A 164 -27.66 -24.33 20.89
C ASP A 164 -28.22 -23.37 19.83
N ALA A 165 -27.87 -23.59 18.55
CA ALA A 165 -28.42 -22.82 17.44
C ALA A 165 -29.95 -23.01 17.31
N PHE A 166 -30.44 -24.24 17.50
CA PHE A 166 -31.86 -24.57 17.51
C PHE A 166 -32.60 -23.87 18.65
N ALA A 167 -32.10 -24.00 19.88
CA ALA A 167 -32.69 -23.33 21.05
C ALA A 167 -32.72 -21.81 20.86
N SER A 168 -31.59 -21.24 20.42
CA SER A 168 -31.45 -19.81 20.14
C SER A 168 -32.40 -19.32 19.06
N ALA A 169 -32.52 -20.05 17.95
CA ALA A 169 -33.42 -19.69 16.86
C ALA A 169 -34.89 -19.68 17.30
N ASN A 170 -35.33 -20.61 18.16
CA ASN A 170 -36.70 -20.65 18.65
C ASN A 170 -37.03 -19.46 19.57
N GLU A 171 -36.08 -19.05 20.43
CA GLU A 171 -36.27 -17.85 21.25
C GLU A 171 -36.30 -16.57 20.41
N LEU A 172 -35.50 -16.50 19.34
CA LEU A 172 -35.56 -15.39 18.37
C LEU A 172 -36.89 -15.37 17.62
N LEU A 173 -37.43 -16.53 17.22
CA LEU A 173 -38.75 -16.63 16.61
C LEU A 173 -39.86 -16.21 17.59
N ALA A 174 -39.77 -16.58 18.86
CA ALA A 174 -40.71 -16.15 19.90
C ALA A 174 -40.65 -14.61 20.10
N LEU A 175 -39.45 -14.03 20.13
CA LEU A 175 -39.25 -12.58 20.16
C LEU A 175 -39.89 -11.90 18.94
N LEU A 176 -39.78 -12.47 17.74
CA LEU A 176 -40.41 -11.92 16.53
C LEU A 176 -41.95 -12.02 16.60
N ALA A 177 -42.46 -13.12 17.17
CA ALA A 177 -43.90 -13.32 17.36
C ALA A 177 -44.53 -12.29 18.31
N ASP A 178 -43.81 -11.81 19.33
CA ASP A 178 -44.27 -10.72 20.22
C ASP A 178 -44.56 -9.40 19.48
N PHE A 179 -44.05 -9.25 18.26
CA PHE A 179 -44.29 -8.11 17.38
C PHE A 179 -45.23 -8.47 16.21
N ASP A 180 -45.96 -9.59 16.29
CA ASP A 180 -46.72 -10.25 15.21
C ASP A 180 -45.93 -10.34 13.90
N ILE A 181 -44.74 -10.93 13.95
CA ILE A 181 -43.89 -11.24 12.78
C ILE A 181 -43.67 -12.75 12.75
N ASP A 182 -44.33 -13.44 11.82
CA ASP A 182 -44.32 -14.90 11.67
C ASP A 182 -43.78 -15.38 10.30
N ASP A 183 -43.42 -14.44 9.41
CA ASP A 183 -42.95 -14.67 8.04
C ASP A 183 -41.43 -14.55 7.87
N VAL A 184 -40.69 -14.72 8.97
CA VAL A 184 -39.22 -14.64 9.03
C VAL A 184 -38.61 -15.99 9.43
N GLU A 185 -37.57 -16.40 8.73
CA GLU A 185 -36.73 -17.55 9.11
C GLU A 185 -35.44 -17.09 9.81
N VAL A 186 -34.85 -17.97 10.61
CA VAL A 186 -33.55 -17.71 11.26
C VAL A 186 -32.52 -18.67 10.70
N GLU A 187 -31.40 -18.12 10.22
CA GLU A 187 -30.29 -18.90 9.67
C GLU A 187 -28.96 -18.47 10.30
N TYR A 188 -28.17 -19.45 10.74
CA TYR A 188 -26.81 -19.25 11.25
C TYR A 188 -25.77 -19.64 10.22
N ARG A 189 -24.77 -18.77 10.03
CA ARG A 189 -23.61 -19.01 9.16
C ARG A 189 -22.30 -18.74 9.88
N GLU A 190 -21.26 -19.48 9.54
CA GLU A 190 -19.91 -19.13 9.97
C GLU A 190 -19.45 -17.87 9.24
N SER A 191 -19.14 -16.83 10.00
CA SER A 191 -18.77 -15.52 9.47
C SER A 191 -17.98 -14.71 10.49
N LEU A 192 -17.04 -13.89 10.03
CA LEU A 192 -16.30 -12.94 10.86
C LEU A 192 -16.55 -11.52 10.33
N TYR A 193 -16.99 -10.63 11.23
CA TYR A 193 -17.03 -9.20 10.92
C TYR A 193 -15.62 -8.63 10.94
N LYS A 194 -15.18 -8.07 9.82
CA LYS A 194 -13.91 -7.34 9.71
C LYS A 194 -14.21 -5.92 9.26
N ARG A 195 -13.71 -4.94 10.01
CA ARG A 195 -13.67 -3.54 9.54
C ARG A 195 -12.66 -3.48 8.40
N PHE A 196 -13.08 -3.00 7.24
CA PHE A 196 -12.20 -2.80 6.10
C PHE A 196 -11.36 -1.53 6.31
N ALA A 197 -10.32 -1.61 7.16
CA ALA A 197 -9.20 -0.68 7.10
C ALA A 197 -8.15 -1.31 6.16
N GLY A 198 -7.60 -0.55 5.21
CA GLY A 198 -6.47 -1.03 4.42
C GLY A 198 -5.26 -1.30 5.31
N SER A 199 -4.32 -2.13 4.87
CA SER A 199 -3.17 -2.50 5.70
C SER A 199 -2.35 -1.29 6.15
N PRO A 200 -1.80 -1.32 7.38
CA PRO A 200 -0.93 -0.26 7.88
C PRO A 200 0.39 -0.26 7.10
N LEU A 201 1.01 0.92 6.98
CA LEU A 201 2.33 1.05 6.39
C LEU A 201 3.35 0.25 7.21
N LEU A 202 4.35 -0.23 6.50
CA LEU A 202 5.44 -1.02 7.03
C LEU A 202 6.47 -0.11 7.71
N ARG A 203 7.15 -0.62 8.74
CA ARG A 203 8.31 0.08 9.33
C ARG A 203 9.49 0.04 8.39
N SER A 204 10.30 1.11 8.37
CA SER A 204 11.65 1.07 7.82
C SER A 204 12.47 0.00 8.53
N VAL A 205 13.42 -0.59 7.80
CA VAL A 205 14.24 -1.72 8.26
C VAL A 205 15.72 -1.40 8.12
N SER A 206 16.52 -2.11 8.92
CA SER A 206 17.99 -2.06 8.84
C SER A 206 18.48 -2.38 7.43
N THR A 207 19.63 -1.82 7.06
CA THR A 207 20.36 -2.10 5.81
C THR A 207 20.66 -3.59 5.60
N LEU A 208 20.71 -4.38 6.68
CA LEU A 208 20.95 -5.83 6.60
C LEU A 208 19.68 -6.64 6.33
N HIS A 209 18.50 -6.03 6.37
CA HIS A 209 17.26 -6.77 6.15
C HIS A 209 17.11 -7.13 4.68
N THR A 210 16.82 -8.41 4.41
CA THR A 210 16.58 -9.00 3.08
C THR A 210 15.66 -8.20 2.14
N THR A 211 14.62 -7.55 2.68
CA THR A 211 13.63 -6.78 1.91
C THR A 211 13.94 -5.29 1.75
N VAL A 212 15.06 -4.79 2.30
CA VAL A 212 15.34 -3.35 2.42
C VAL A 212 15.21 -2.61 1.08
N ASP A 213 15.71 -3.22 0.00
CA ASP A 213 15.76 -2.64 -1.35
C ASP A 213 14.38 -2.40 -2.00
N VAL A 214 13.31 -3.02 -1.49
CA VAL A 214 11.98 -3.00 -2.13
C VAL A 214 10.85 -2.62 -1.17
N ARG A 215 11.17 -2.41 0.11
CA ARG A 215 10.18 -2.12 1.15
C ARG A 215 9.79 -0.65 1.20
N GLY A 216 10.71 0.24 0.83
CA GLY A 216 10.58 1.71 0.92
C GLY A 216 9.21 2.26 0.50
N PRO A 217 8.65 1.87 -0.67
CA PRO A 217 7.36 2.39 -1.15
C PRO A 217 6.14 2.11 -0.25
N LEU A 218 6.27 1.20 0.71
CA LEU A 218 5.21 0.85 1.68
C LEU A 218 5.52 1.35 3.09
N THR A 219 6.56 2.17 3.27
CA THR A 219 6.93 2.76 4.56
C THR A 219 6.55 4.24 4.65
N PRO A 220 6.46 4.84 5.85
CA PRO A 220 6.26 6.28 5.99
C PRO A 220 7.47 7.15 5.60
N ALA A 221 8.53 6.60 5.00
CA ALA A 221 9.65 7.41 4.52
C ALA A 221 9.15 8.40 3.45
N LEU A 222 9.70 9.62 3.46
CA LEU A 222 9.36 10.63 2.46
C LEU A 222 9.78 10.19 1.07
N GLY A 223 9.05 10.66 0.06
CA GLY A 223 9.10 10.11 -1.30
C GLY A 223 7.94 9.16 -1.62
N LEU A 224 6.86 9.16 -0.81
CA LEU A 224 5.70 8.31 -1.08
C LEU A 224 5.06 8.67 -2.41
N ALA A 225 4.99 7.68 -3.30
CA ALA A 225 4.23 7.79 -4.53
C ALA A 225 2.73 7.86 -4.22
N ILE A 226 2.05 8.86 -4.78
CA ILE A 226 0.63 9.09 -4.55
C ILE A 226 -0.10 9.36 -5.86
N ALA A 227 -1.39 9.04 -5.87
CA ALA A 227 -2.32 9.42 -6.92
C ALA A 227 -3.69 9.68 -6.30
N THR A 228 -4.52 10.49 -6.94
CA THR A 228 -5.91 10.66 -6.52
C THR A 228 -6.79 9.56 -7.07
N SER A 229 -7.88 9.27 -6.36
CA SER A 229 -8.77 8.15 -6.72
C SER A 229 -9.44 8.31 -8.08
N ASP A 230 -9.62 9.55 -8.53
CA ASP A 230 -10.17 9.94 -9.83
C ASP A 230 -9.12 9.97 -10.96
N ARG A 231 -7.82 10.02 -10.63
CA ARG A 231 -6.71 10.05 -11.59
C ARG A 231 -5.62 9.06 -11.22
N PRO A 232 -5.92 7.75 -11.16
CA PRO A 232 -5.00 6.73 -10.66
C PRO A 232 -3.73 6.51 -11.50
N GLU A 233 -3.68 7.08 -12.71
CA GLU A 233 -2.49 7.08 -13.58
C GLU A 233 -1.67 8.37 -13.52
N ALA A 234 -2.21 9.44 -12.92
CA ALA A 234 -1.49 10.70 -12.70
C ALA A 234 -0.79 10.61 -11.35
N GLU A 235 0.42 10.04 -11.36
CA GLU A 235 1.20 9.81 -10.16
C GLU A 235 2.13 10.99 -9.88
N GLY A 236 2.25 11.32 -8.59
CA GLY A 236 3.23 12.26 -8.07
C GLY A 236 3.84 11.75 -6.78
N THR A 237 4.53 12.64 -6.08
CA THR A 237 5.21 12.34 -4.82
C THR A 237 4.65 13.21 -3.70
N MET A 238 4.49 12.62 -2.52
CA MET A 238 4.18 13.37 -1.31
C MET A 238 5.47 13.98 -0.73
N ALA A 239 5.42 15.28 -0.43
CA ALA A 239 6.54 16.08 0.02
C ALA A 239 6.94 15.77 1.45
N LEU A 240 6.06 16.11 2.39
CA LEU A 240 6.30 15.98 3.82
C LEU A 240 4.98 15.85 4.60
N TYR A 241 5.11 15.45 5.85
CA TYR A 241 4.06 15.45 6.85
C TYR A 241 4.07 16.75 7.64
N PHE A 242 2.91 17.29 7.98
CA PHE A 242 2.80 18.39 8.95
C PHE A 242 1.57 18.23 9.83
N THR A 243 1.61 18.73 11.06
CA THR A 243 0.42 18.77 11.92
C THR A 243 -0.43 19.99 11.60
N GLU A 244 -1.76 19.87 11.70
CA GLU A 244 -2.68 21.01 11.64
C GLU A 244 -2.47 21.96 12.84
N GLY A 245 -2.13 21.37 13.99
CA GLY A 245 -1.83 22.05 15.24
C GLY A 245 -3.06 22.62 15.97
N GLY A 246 -2.80 23.41 17.01
CA GLY A 246 -3.84 23.97 17.87
C GLY A 246 -4.50 22.87 18.71
N GLN A 247 -5.82 22.72 18.61
CA GLN A 247 -6.57 21.64 19.27
C GLN A 247 -6.66 20.36 18.42
N SER A 248 -6.13 20.37 17.20
CA SER A 248 -6.19 19.25 16.27
C SER A 248 -4.93 18.40 16.34
N ASN A 249 -5.11 17.10 16.53
CA ASN A 249 -4.02 16.11 16.46
C ASN A 249 -3.84 15.55 15.04
N LYS A 250 -4.48 16.16 14.04
CA LYS A 250 -4.45 15.67 12.66
C LYS A 250 -3.11 15.93 12.02
N VAL A 251 -2.62 14.94 11.30
CA VAL A 251 -1.44 15.04 10.44
C VAL A 251 -1.88 15.03 9.00
N LEU A 252 -1.33 15.97 8.23
CA LEU A 252 -1.57 16.14 6.81
C LEU A 252 -0.33 15.78 6.01
N GLY A 253 -0.53 15.27 4.81
CA GLY A 253 0.49 15.18 3.77
C GLY A 253 0.45 16.41 2.87
N LEU A 254 1.62 16.94 2.51
CA LEU A 254 1.81 18.02 1.54
C LEU A 254 2.22 17.44 0.18
N THR A 255 1.73 18.00 -0.92
CA THR A 255 2.16 17.70 -2.30
C THR A 255 1.78 18.86 -3.22
N CYS A 256 2.04 18.74 -4.52
CA CYS A 256 1.65 19.69 -5.56
C CYS A 256 0.13 19.67 -5.83
N HIS A 257 -0.45 20.81 -6.21
CA HIS A 257 -1.84 20.88 -6.67
C HIS A 257 -2.01 20.09 -7.97
N HIS A 258 -1.08 20.20 -8.92
CA HIS A 258 -1.19 19.49 -10.21
C HIS A 258 -1.10 17.96 -10.10
N VAL A 259 -0.54 17.45 -9.00
CA VAL A 259 -0.58 16.02 -8.65
C VAL A 259 -1.98 15.62 -8.19
N LEU A 260 -2.66 16.50 -7.44
CA LEU A 260 -4.00 16.24 -6.91
C LEU A 260 -5.13 16.54 -7.90
N PHE A 261 -4.95 17.50 -8.79
CA PHE A 261 -6.00 18.02 -9.68
C PHE A 261 -5.44 18.29 -11.09
N LYS A 262 -6.33 18.26 -12.08
CA LYS A 262 -5.98 18.75 -13.42
C LYS A 262 -5.82 20.26 -13.36
N THR A 263 -4.87 20.80 -14.10
CA THR A 263 -4.53 22.23 -14.11
C THR A 263 -4.75 22.88 -15.46
N ASP A 264 -5.61 22.30 -16.29
CA ASP A 264 -6.08 22.97 -17.51
C ASP A 264 -7.01 24.16 -17.15
N ASP A 265 -7.32 24.99 -18.15
CA ASP A 265 -8.07 26.25 -17.98
C ASP A 265 -9.43 26.08 -17.29
N GLU A 266 -10.04 24.90 -17.39
CA GLU A 266 -11.36 24.61 -16.81
C GLU A 266 -11.27 24.02 -15.39
N HIS A 267 -10.15 23.39 -15.03
CA HIS A 267 -10.04 22.56 -13.82
C HIS A 267 -9.02 23.07 -12.78
N ASN A 268 -8.23 24.11 -13.09
CA ASN A 268 -7.27 24.73 -12.16
C ASN A 268 -7.94 25.60 -11.06
N GLY A 269 -8.87 25.01 -10.32
CA GLY A 269 -9.62 25.66 -9.25
C GLY A 269 -9.06 25.36 -7.87
N GLU A 270 -9.22 26.32 -6.95
CA GLU A 270 -9.00 26.06 -5.53
C GLU A 270 -9.96 24.97 -5.05
N TYR A 271 -9.45 24.04 -4.24
CA TYR A 271 -10.27 23.03 -3.57
C TYR A 271 -10.23 23.23 -2.06
N VAL A 272 -11.42 23.32 -1.44
CA VAL A 272 -11.58 23.34 0.01
C VAL A 272 -12.64 22.31 0.38
N LEU A 273 -12.33 21.40 1.30
CA LEU A 273 -13.32 20.45 1.82
C LEU A 273 -14.33 21.18 2.72
N ARG A 274 -15.54 21.42 2.19
CA ARG A 274 -16.59 22.20 2.89
C ARG A 274 -17.46 21.32 3.80
N GLY A 275 -16.98 21.05 5.01
CA GLY A 275 -17.78 20.46 6.10
C GLY A 275 -17.91 18.92 6.06
N ALA A 276 -18.56 18.36 7.08
CA ALA A 276 -18.54 16.92 7.37
C ALA A 276 -19.29 16.03 6.35
N GLY A 277 -20.23 16.60 5.59
CA GLY A 277 -21.05 15.88 4.60
C GLY A 277 -20.58 16.03 3.15
N ALA A 278 -19.54 16.82 2.89
CA ALA A 278 -19.04 17.01 1.52
C ALA A 278 -18.39 15.73 0.97
N PRO A 279 -18.58 15.41 -0.32
CA PRO A 279 -17.89 14.30 -0.98
C PRO A 279 -16.36 14.44 -0.82
N ARG A 280 -15.73 13.43 -0.24
CA ARG A 280 -14.28 13.40 -0.04
C ARG A 280 -13.58 12.96 -1.32
N LYS A 281 -12.51 13.68 -1.70
CA LYS A 281 -11.56 13.23 -2.72
C LYS A 281 -10.41 12.50 -2.04
N TYR A 282 -10.25 11.22 -2.34
CA TYR A 282 -9.30 10.34 -1.64
C TYR A 282 -7.95 10.27 -2.35
N VAL A 283 -6.88 10.27 -1.55
CA VAL A 283 -5.50 10.07 -1.99
C VAL A 283 -5.08 8.62 -1.73
N ARG A 284 -4.45 8.00 -2.73
CA ARG A 284 -4.00 6.61 -2.71
C ARG A 284 -2.48 6.56 -2.74
N LEU A 285 -1.92 5.65 -1.94
CA LEU A 285 -0.51 5.27 -1.95
C LEU A 285 -0.24 4.32 -3.10
N LEU A 286 0.78 4.60 -3.90
CA LEU A 286 1.10 3.97 -5.17
C LEU A 286 -0.08 4.14 -6.14
N GLY A 287 0.11 4.80 -7.28
CA GLY A 287 -0.89 4.71 -8.35
C GLY A 287 -0.92 3.30 -8.96
N LEU A 288 -1.65 3.11 -10.05
CA LEU A 288 -1.71 1.80 -10.71
C LEU A 288 -0.33 1.38 -11.21
N ARG A 289 0.38 2.29 -11.88
CA ARG A 289 1.67 2.01 -12.54
C ARG A 289 2.77 1.77 -11.51
N ARG A 290 2.84 2.58 -10.45
CA ARG A 290 3.85 2.37 -9.39
C ARG A 290 3.60 1.11 -8.59
N PHE A 291 2.35 0.70 -8.37
CA PHE A 291 2.07 -0.56 -7.67
C PHE A 291 2.56 -1.77 -8.47
N ASP A 292 2.31 -1.79 -9.78
CA ASP A 292 2.81 -2.85 -10.65
C ASP A 292 4.35 -2.85 -10.70
N ARG A 293 4.98 -1.66 -10.73
CA ARG A 293 6.43 -1.52 -10.64
C ARG A 293 6.99 -2.07 -9.31
N LEU A 294 6.31 -1.85 -8.19
CA LEU A 294 6.69 -2.43 -6.91
C LEU A 294 6.67 -3.96 -6.97
N LEU A 295 5.58 -4.57 -7.46
CA LEU A 295 5.50 -6.02 -7.60
C LEU A 295 6.59 -6.56 -8.53
N ALA A 296 6.86 -5.87 -9.64
CA ALA A 296 7.94 -6.20 -10.56
C ALA A 296 9.34 -6.10 -9.91
N SER A 297 9.58 -5.08 -9.08
CA SER A 297 10.85 -4.90 -8.36
C SER A 297 11.11 -6.05 -7.37
N ILE A 298 10.07 -6.51 -6.66
CA ILE A 298 10.17 -7.66 -5.75
C ILE A 298 10.50 -8.93 -6.54
N LYS A 299 9.80 -9.18 -7.65
CA LYS A 299 10.10 -10.31 -8.56
C LYS A 299 11.52 -10.25 -9.09
N LEU A 300 11.97 -9.07 -9.54
CA LEU A 300 13.33 -8.86 -10.02
C LEU A 300 14.36 -9.22 -8.94
N ARG A 301 14.10 -8.82 -7.70
CA ARG A 301 15.00 -9.11 -6.58
C ARG A 301 15.06 -10.60 -6.24
N ILE A 302 13.91 -11.28 -6.22
CA ILE A 302 13.83 -12.75 -6.09
C ILE A 302 14.65 -13.41 -7.20
N GLY A 303 14.44 -13.00 -8.45
CA GLY A 303 15.15 -13.54 -9.61
C GLY A 303 16.66 -13.36 -9.53
N ARG A 304 17.13 -12.18 -9.09
CA ARG A 304 18.56 -11.93 -8.86
C ARG A 304 19.16 -12.85 -7.80
N HIS A 305 18.48 -13.06 -6.68
CA HIS A 305 18.94 -14.02 -5.67
C HIS A 305 18.92 -15.45 -6.19
N GLY A 306 17.90 -15.85 -6.95
CA GLY A 306 17.83 -17.17 -7.59
C GLY A 306 19.03 -17.45 -8.51
N ILE A 307 19.45 -16.45 -9.30
CA ILE A 307 20.67 -16.55 -10.12
C ILE A 307 21.92 -16.73 -9.23
N MET A 308 22.00 -15.99 -8.12
CA MET A 308 23.14 -16.10 -7.19
C MET A 308 23.19 -17.46 -6.50
N VAL A 309 22.05 -18.05 -6.13
CA VAL A 309 21.97 -19.41 -5.59
C VAL A 309 22.57 -20.44 -6.56
N GLU A 310 22.23 -20.37 -7.86
CA GLU A 310 22.82 -21.22 -8.90
C GLU A 310 24.36 -21.04 -9.02
N ILE A 311 24.84 -19.79 -8.90
CA ILE A 311 26.27 -19.47 -8.96
C ILE A 311 27.01 -20.02 -7.74
N TYR A 312 26.50 -19.77 -6.54
CA TYR A 312 27.11 -20.23 -5.30
C TYR A 312 27.12 -21.75 -5.19
N GLY A 313 26.04 -22.43 -5.61
CA GLY A 313 26.00 -23.89 -5.69
C GLY A 313 27.14 -24.46 -6.56
N ARG A 314 27.35 -23.90 -7.75
CA ARG A 314 28.46 -24.31 -8.64
C ARG A 314 29.84 -24.02 -8.02
N ASN A 315 30.00 -22.89 -7.34
CA ASN A 315 31.26 -22.54 -6.69
C ASN A 315 31.56 -23.48 -5.53
N ILE A 316 30.56 -23.85 -4.72
CA ILE A 316 30.69 -24.82 -3.63
C ILE A 316 31.19 -26.16 -4.18
N THR A 317 30.61 -26.69 -5.25
CA THR A 317 31.08 -27.95 -5.86
C THR A 317 32.54 -27.89 -6.30
N LYS A 318 32.97 -26.77 -6.91
CA LYS A 318 34.37 -26.58 -7.33
C LYS A 318 35.31 -26.49 -6.14
N LEU A 319 34.92 -25.76 -5.10
CA LEU A 319 35.72 -25.58 -3.89
C LEU A 319 35.83 -26.89 -3.10
N GLU A 320 34.77 -27.69 -3.02
CA GLU A 320 34.80 -29.03 -2.40
C GLU A 320 35.75 -30.00 -3.11
N ALA A 321 35.94 -29.84 -4.42
CA ALA A 321 36.95 -30.59 -5.16
C ALA A 321 38.37 -30.10 -4.81
N ARG A 322 38.61 -28.78 -4.76
CA ARG A 322 39.91 -28.19 -4.36
C ARG A 322 40.34 -28.57 -2.94
N VAL A 323 39.39 -28.63 -2.01
CA VAL A 323 39.65 -29.06 -0.61
C VAL A 323 40.17 -30.49 -0.51
N LYS A 324 39.99 -31.32 -1.55
CA LYS A 324 40.52 -32.70 -1.63
C LYS A 324 41.87 -32.80 -2.35
N GLY A 325 42.46 -31.68 -2.76
CA GLY A 325 43.78 -31.63 -3.39
C GLY A 325 44.91 -31.89 -2.40
N ASP A 326 46.12 -32.02 -2.94
CA ASP A 326 47.33 -32.33 -2.17
C ASP A 326 48.15 -31.08 -1.79
N ASP A 327 47.82 -29.92 -2.35
CA ASP A 327 48.48 -28.64 -2.04
C ASP A 327 47.87 -28.03 -0.76
N GLU A 328 48.64 -28.02 0.34
CA GLU A 328 48.16 -27.57 1.65
C GLU A 328 47.73 -26.09 1.66
N GLU A 329 48.38 -25.22 0.87
CA GLU A 329 48.07 -23.79 0.81
C GLU A 329 46.76 -23.57 0.05
N ASP A 330 46.60 -24.21 -1.12
CA ASP A 330 45.35 -24.17 -1.89
C ASP A 330 44.17 -24.75 -1.09
N VAL A 331 44.39 -25.87 -0.38
CA VAL A 331 43.35 -26.49 0.46
C VAL A 331 42.92 -25.56 1.59
N ALA A 332 43.87 -24.87 2.24
CA ALA A 332 43.56 -23.93 3.31
C ALA A 332 42.75 -22.71 2.80
N GLU A 333 43.13 -22.16 1.64
CA GLU A 333 42.39 -21.08 0.98
C GLU A 333 40.99 -21.55 0.56
N ALA A 334 40.88 -22.69 -0.09
CA ALA A 334 39.61 -23.26 -0.55
C ALA A 334 38.64 -23.52 0.61
N LYS A 335 39.12 -23.95 1.78
CA LYS A 335 38.28 -24.09 3.00
C LYS A 335 37.70 -22.75 3.46
N LYS A 336 38.49 -21.68 3.42
CA LYS A 336 38.06 -20.32 3.80
C LYS A 336 37.03 -19.77 2.81
N GLU A 337 37.27 -19.96 1.51
CA GLU A 337 36.34 -19.58 0.44
C GLU A 337 35.03 -20.38 0.50
N LEU A 338 35.12 -21.68 0.76
CA LEU A 338 33.96 -22.57 0.89
C LEU A 338 33.06 -22.13 2.05
N LYS A 339 33.64 -21.81 3.20
CA LYS A 339 32.88 -21.29 4.36
C LYS A 339 32.13 -20.01 4.00
N LYS A 340 32.79 -19.05 3.34
CA LYS A 340 32.16 -17.79 2.92
C LYS A 340 31.05 -18.02 1.89
N THR A 341 31.31 -18.87 0.89
CA THR A 341 30.35 -19.15 -0.19
C THR A 341 29.09 -19.85 0.33
N ARG A 342 29.23 -20.73 1.34
CA ARG A 342 28.07 -21.35 2.02
C ARG A 342 27.21 -20.31 2.75
N LEU A 343 27.82 -19.38 3.47
CA LEU A 343 27.08 -18.28 4.11
C LEU A 343 26.33 -17.42 3.06
N LEU A 344 26.99 -17.08 1.95
CA LEU A 344 26.34 -16.33 0.86
C LEU A 344 25.17 -17.09 0.21
N LEU A 345 25.26 -18.43 0.14
CA LEU A 345 24.16 -19.27 -0.34
C LEU A 345 22.97 -19.25 0.64
N ASP A 346 23.25 -19.39 1.94
CA ASP A 346 22.23 -19.34 2.98
C ASP A 346 21.53 -17.98 2.99
N ASP A 347 22.28 -16.87 2.97
CA ASP A 347 21.75 -15.50 2.90
C ASP A 347 20.87 -15.28 1.65
N ALA A 348 21.27 -15.84 0.50
CA ALA A 348 20.49 -15.70 -0.73
C ALA A 348 19.18 -16.50 -0.69
N ASN A 349 19.16 -17.68 -0.07
CA ASN A 349 17.95 -18.47 0.12
C ASN A 349 17.00 -17.79 1.12
N GLU A 350 17.51 -17.29 2.24
CA GLU A 350 16.72 -16.53 3.22
C GLU A 350 16.10 -15.29 2.56
N ALA A 351 16.86 -14.56 1.74
CA ALA A 351 16.35 -13.42 1.00
C ALA A 351 15.21 -13.80 0.04
N ILE A 352 15.31 -14.92 -0.67
CA ILE A 352 14.22 -15.42 -1.53
C ILE A 352 12.96 -15.66 -0.69
N GLU A 353 13.07 -16.40 0.41
CA GLU A 353 11.92 -16.71 1.26
C GLU A 353 11.23 -15.45 1.79
N ASP A 354 12.00 -14.48 2.26
CA ASP A 354 11.47 -13.23 2.80
C ASP A 354 10.84 -12.34 1.74
N LEU A 355 11.44 -12.28 0.55
CA LEU A 355 10.88 -11.54 -0.59
C LEU A 355 9.60 -12.22 -1.12
N GLU A 356 9.50 -13.55 -1.09
CA GLU A 356 8.26 -14.27 -1.42
C GLU A 356 7.14 -13.98 -0.42
N LYS A 357 7.47 -13.97 0.88
CA LYS A 357 6.54 -13.57 1.94
C LYS A 357 6.07 -12.14 1.70
N LEU A 358 7.01 -11.21 1.45
CA LEU A 358 6.67 -9.82 1.14
C LEU A 358 5.78 -9.72 -0.11
N TYR A 359 6.15 -10.36 -1.22
CA TYR A 359 5.35 -10.36 -2.45
C TYR A 359 3.93 -10.85 -2.21
N THR A 360 3.78 -11.95 -1.47
CA THR A 360 2.47 -12.52 -1.13
C THR A 360 1.64 -11.54 -0.31
N THR A 361 2.24 -10.92 0.71
CA THR A 361 1.60 -9.89 1.54
C THR A 361 1.21 -8.68 0.71
N VAL A 362 2.11 -8.13 -0.11
CA VAL A 362 1.82 -6.96 -0.96
C VAL A 362 0.68 -7.26 -1.93
N LYS A 363 0.75 -8.41 -2.62
CA LYS A 363 -0.30 -8.83 -3.56
C LYS A 363 -1.64 -9.07 -2.86
N LYS A 364 -1.66 -9.61 -1.66
CA LYS A 364 -2.92 -9.88 -0.93
C LYS A 364 -3.54 -8.61 -0.34
N ASP A 365 -2.71 -7.78 0.28
CA ASP A 365 -3.17 -6.75 1.19
C ASP A 365 -3.21 -5.36 0.56
N TRP A 366 -2.57 -5.17 -0.59
CA TRP A 366 -2.43 -3.86 -1.25
C TRP A 366 -2.89 -3.82 -2.71
N SER A 367 -3.27 -4.95 -3.31
CA SER A 367 -3.71 -4.98 -4.72
C SER A 367 -4.95 -4.14 -4.98
N LYS A 368 -5.91 -4.11 -4.04
CA LYS A 368 -7.14 -3.34 -4.25
C LYS A 368 -6.88 -1.84 -4.01
N PRO A 369 -7.33 -0.95 -4.92
CA PRO A 369 -7.14 0.49 -4.75
C PRO A 369 -7.66 1.06 -3.42
N GLU A 370 -8.73 0.48 -2.87
CA GLU A 370 -9.32 0.90 -1.59
C GLU A 370 -8.37 0.60 -0.42
N GLN A 371 -7.64 -0.52 -0.48
CA GLN A 371 -6.62 -0.88 0.52
C GLN A 371 -5.44 0.10 0.51
N ARG A 372 -5.23 0.81 -0.59
CA ARG A 372 -4.18 1.82 -0.78
C ARG A 372 -4.60 3.25 -0.45
N THR A 373 -5.86 3.49 -0.11
CA THR A 373 -6.31 4.84 0.26
C THR A 373 -5.67 5.28 1.58
N ILE A 374 -4.88 6.35 1.59
CA ILE A 374 -4.10 6.82 2.75
C ILE A 374 -4.63 8.11 3.36
N GLY A 375 -5.65 8.71 2.77
CA GLY A 375 -6.19 9.97 3.25
C GLY A 375 -7.18 10.60 2.28
N HIS A 376 -7.57 11.83 2.58
CA HIS A 376 -8.44 12.62 1.73
C HIS A 376 -8.05 14.10 1.71
N ILE A 377 -8.24 14.73 0.56
CA ILE A 377 -7.83 16.12 0.33
C ILE A 377 -8.63 17.04 1.26
N ARG A 378 -7.93 17.95 1.95
CA ARG A 378 -8.52 18.98 2.81
C ARG A 378 -8.52 20.34 2.13
N TYR A 379 -7.40 20.66 1.49
CA TYR A 379 -7.18 21.94 0.84
C TYR A 379 -6.25 21.75 -0.35
N SER A 380 -6.45 22.51 -1.42
CA SER A 380 -5.44 22.70 -2.46
C SER A 380 -5.59 24.07 -3.05
N SER A 381 -4.49 24.84 -3.07
CA SER A 381 -4.45 26.11 -3.77
C SER A 381 -4.53 25.85 -5.26
N ALA A 382 -5.23 26.71 -6.00
CA ALA A 382 -5.09 26.72 -7.45
C ALA A 382 -3.62 26.95 -7.83
N LEU A 383 -3.15 26.27 -8.88
CA LEU A 383 -1.81 26.49 -9.43
C LEU A 383 -1.73 27.94 -9.90
N THR A 384 -0.89 28.72 -9.23
CA THR A 384 -0.67 30.14 -9.54
C THR A 384 0.78 30.36 -9.90
N LEU A 385 1.03 30.77 -11.14
CA LEU A 385 2.33 31.26 -11.59
C LEU A 385 2.47 32.73 -11.16
N GLU A 386 3.71 33.17 -10.92
CA GLU A 386 4.01 34.55 -10.51
C GLU A 386 3.34 35.00 -9.19
N ALA A 387 3.21 34.11 -8.21
CA ALA A 387 2.51 34.42 -6.97
C ALA A 387 3.28 35.47 -6.13
N ALA A 388 2.56 36.49 -5.66
CA ALA A 388 3.12 37.54 -4.83
C ALA A 388 3.26 37.14 -3.34
N PRO A 389 4.19 37.76 -2.59
CA PRO A 389 5.38 38.46 -3.08
C PRO A 389 6.40 37.49 -3.69
N GLY A 390 7.23 37.96 -4.62
CA GLY A 390 8.41 37.23 -5.12
C GLY A 390 8.24 36.52 -6.46
N GLY A 391 7.01 36.34 -6.95
CA GLY A 391 6.78 35.80 -8.30
C GLY A 391 7.05 34.31 -8.43
N PHE A 392 7.10 33.56 -7.32
CA PHE A 392 7.30 32.11 -7.37
C PHE A 392 6.03 31.36 -7.78
N THR A 393 6.17 30.12 -8.19
CA THR A 393 5.02 29.22 -8.39
C THR A 393 4.39 28.85 -7.04
N ALA A 394 3.07 29.02 -6.92
CA ALA A 394 2.28 28.48 -5.82
C ALA A 394 1.51 27.25 -6.32
N ASP A 395 2.10 26.08 -6.09
CA ASP A 395 1.57 24.79 -6.53
C ASP A 395 1.57 23.81 -5.36
N TRP A 396 0.51 23.83 -4.55
CA TRP A 396 0.47 22.98 -3.36
C TRP A 396 -0.93 22.59 -2.95
N GLY A 397 -1.02 21.45 -2.28
CA GLY A 397 -2.22 20.95 -1.62
C GLY A 397 -1.89 20.05 -0.45
N ALA A 398 -2.86 19.97 0.47
CA ALA A 398 -2.78 19.24 1.71
C ALA A 398 -3.94 18.26 1.84
N PHE A 399 -3.63 17.03 2.25
CA PHE A 399 -4.61 15.98 2.49
C PHE A 399 -4.45 15.41 3.89
N GLU A 400 -5.57 15.19 4.58
CA GLU A 400 -5.61 14.58 5.90
C GLU A 400 -5.33 13.08 5.78
N LEU A 401 -4.39 12.59 6.58
CA LEU A 401 -3.97 11.20 6.56
C LEU A 401 -4.90 10.32 7.40
N ASP A 402 -5.06 9.08 6.96
CA ASP A 402 -5.65 8.01 7.76
C ASP A 402 -4.63 7.57 8.82
N GLY A 403 -4.66 8.22 9.99
CA GLY A 403 -3.72 7.95 11.09
C GLY A 403 -3.64 6.48 11.49
N SER A 404 -4.73 5.71 11.30
CA SER A 404 -4.75 4.27 11.61
C SER A 404 -3.75 3.46 10.78
N LYS A 405 -3.42 3.93 9.56
CA LYS A 405 -2.45 3.27 8.68
C LYS A 405 -1.00 3.63 8.99
N PHE A 406 -0.75 4.79 9.60
CA PHE A 406 0.59 5.31 9.80
C PHE A 406 1.09 5.13 11.24
N LYS A 407 0.20 5.17 12.24
CA LYS A 407 0.55 5.22 13.68
C LYS A 407 1.63 4.24 14.13
N ASP A 408 1.65 3.01 13.60
CA ASP A 408 2.56 1.96 14.06
C ASP A 408 3.99 2.13 13.52
N ALA A 409 4.13 2.80 12.38
CA ALA A 409 5.38 2.95 11.63
C ALA A 409 5.89 4.39 11.55
N PHE A 410 5.03 5.38 11.78
CA PHE A 410 5.35 6.79 11.65
C PHE A 410 6.37 7.26 12.69
N ARG A 411 7.42 7.95 12.26
CA ARG A 411 8.50 8.50 13.11
C ARG A 411 8.87 9.94 12.73
N GLY A 412 7.90 10.67 12.19
CA GLY A 412 8.10 12.03 11.68
C GLY A 412 8.63 12.07 10.26
N ASN A 413 9.16 13.23 9.86
CA ASN A 413 9.73 13.46 8.54
C ASN A 413 11.16 12.93 8.46
N PHE A 414 11.38 11.93 7.60
CA PHE A 414 12.71 11.43 7.27
C PHE A 414 12.74 10.91 5.83
N ILE A 415 13.88 11.04 5.17
CA ILE A 415 14.17 10.37 3.90
C ILE A 415 14.95 9.10 4.22
N ASP A 416 14.45 7.95 3.75
CA ASP A 416 15.26 6.73 3.71
C ASP A 416 16.20 6.86 2.51
N LEU A 417 17.52 6.92 2.74
CA LEU A 417 18.53 7.12 1.68
C LEU A 417 18.69 5.93 0.72
N GLY A 418 18.01 4.80 0.98
CA GLY A 418 17.99 3.66 0.07
C GLY A 418 19.34 2.94 -0.09
N THR A 419 19.33 1.84 -0.82
CA THR A 419 20.52 1.00 -1.04
C THR A 419 21.05 1.08 -2.46
N GLU A 420 20.39 1.86 -3.33
CA GLU A 420 20.75 2.04 -4.73
C GLU A 420 22.12 2.72 -4.88
N ILE A 421 22.40 3.73 -4.05
CA ILE A 421 23.71 4.36 -3.95
C ILE A 421 24.42 3.78 -2.71
N PRO A 422 25.55 3.06 -2.88
CA PRO A 422 26.31 2.55 -1.75
C PRO A 422 26.69 3.66 -0.75
N SER A 423 26.60 3.38 0.55
CA SER A 423 26.78 4.40 1.60
C SER A 423 28.12 5.12 1.56
N ASP A 424 29.20 4.42 1.20
CA ASP A 424 30.54 4.99 0.99
C ASP A 424 30.55 5.94 -0.21
N LYS A 425 29.95 5.53 -1.33
CA LYS A 425 29.79 6.36 -2.52
C LYS A 425 28.91 7.59 -2.25
N PHE A 426 27.79 7.42 -1.56
CA PHE A 426 26.88 8.50 -1.18
C PHE A 426 27.63 9.54 -0.33
N THR A 427 28.37 9.05 0.66
CA THR A 427 29.18 9.87 1.55
C THR A 427 30.23 10.68 0.78
N LEU A 428 30.96 10.04 -0.14
CA LEU A 428 31.93 10.71 -1.01
C LEU A 428 31.26 11.75 -1.93
N MET A 429 30.07 11.47 -2.45
CA MET A 429 29.32 12.44 -3.26
C MET A 429 28.90 13.67 -2.46
N MET A 430 28.64 13.52 -1.16
CA MET A 430 28.26 14.63 -0.27
C MET A 430 29.45 15.35 0.38
N TYR A 431 30.68 14.86 0.15
CA TYR A 431 31.93 15.49 0.57
C TYR A 431 32.68 16.03 -0.64
N PRO A 432 32.36 17.25 -1.11
CA PRO A 432 33.03 17.81 -2.26
C PRO A 432 34.49 18.21 -1.97
N ARG A 433 34.93 18.18 -0.71
CA ARG A 433 36.30 18.39 -0.22
C ARG A 433 36.65 17.49 0.96
N GLU A 434 37.92 17.08 1.06
CA GLU A 434 38.44 16.28 2.18
C GLU A 434 38.86 17.13 3.40
N ASP A 435 39.25 18.38 3.18
CA ASP A 435 39.81 19.29 4.19
C ASP A 435 38.80 20.28 4.79
N GLY A 436 37.54 20.24 4.31
CA GLY A 436 36.46 21.11 4.75
C GLY A 436 35.68 20.56 5.95
N PRO A 437 34.85 21.40 6.61
CA PRO A 437 33.92 20.93 7.62
C PRO A 437 32.90 19.94 7.03
N THR A 438 32.62 18.84 7.74
CA THR A 438 31.66 17.83 7.28
C THR A 438 30.22 18.35 7.38
N THR A 439 29.63 18.70 6.25
CA THR A 439 28.22 19.19 6.12
C THR A 439 27.21 18.06 5.90
N PHE A 440 27.66 16.81 5.95
CA PHE A 440 26.85 15.60 5.86
C PHE A 440 27.49 14.53 6.75
N LYS A 441 26.68 13.69 7.38
CA LYS A 441 27.12 12.43 7.98
C LYS A 441 26.08 11.38 7.61
N TYR A 442 26.51 10.31 6.95
CA TYR A 442 25.59 9.24 6.59
C TYR A 442 24.98 8.63 7.87
N PRO A 443 23.65 8.59 8.01
CA PRO A 443 23.00 8.04 9.20
C PRO A 443 23.24 6.53 9.32
N ASP A 444 23.52 6.03 10.53
CA ASP A 444 23.79 4.61 10.79
C ASP A 444 22.61 3.71 10.40
N ASP A 445 21.39 4.24 10.51
CA ASP A 445 20.14 3.58 10.14
C ASP A 445 19.63 3.96 8.74
N ARG A 446 20.41 4.76 7.99
CA ARG A 446 20.09 5.31 6.65
C ARG A 446 18.96 6.36 6.63
N LEU A 447 18.39 6.73 7.78
CA LEU A 447 17.25 7.63 7.85
C LEU A 447 17.72 9.08 8.06
N LEU A 448 17.68 9.89 7.01
CA LEU A 448 17.96 11.33 7.09
C LEU A 448 16.74 12.06 7.64
N HIS A 449 16.74 12.34 8.94
CA HIS A 449 15.67 13.10 9.59
C HIS A 449 15.67 14.56 9.15
N LEU A 450 14.47 15.09 8.87
CA LEU A 450 14.30 16.47 8.44
C LEU A 450 14.12 17.41 9.62
N HIS A 451 14.78 18.57 9.56
CA HIS A 451 14.62 19.63 10.55
C HIS A 451 14.91 21.02 9.98
N GLY A 452 14.17 22.04 10.40
CA GLY A 452 14.38 23.41 9.96
C GLY A 452 14.24 23.61 8.44
N ILE A 453 14.52 24.83 8.00
CA ILE A 453 14.38 25.26 6.60
C ILE A 453 15.68 25.96 6.19
N ILE A 454 16.15 25.72 4.97
CA ILE A 454 17.28 26.46 4.40
C ILE A 454 16.83 27.90 4.17
N SER A 455 17.46 28.85 4.85
CA SER A 455 17.14 30.27 4.70
C SER A 455 17.50 30.79 3.30
N GLU A 456 16.82 31.85 2.84
CA GLU A 456 17.16 32.50 1.58
C GLU A 456 18.63 32.97 1.56
N GLN A 457 19.14 33.51 2.67
CA GLN A 457 20.53 33.95 2.77
C GLN A 457 21.51 32.79 2.55
N LEU A 458 21.23 31.64 3.16
CA LEU A 458 22.07 30.45 3.01
C LEU A 458 21.95 29.81 1.62
N MET A 459 20.78 29.85 0.97
CA MET A 459 20.66 29.44 -0.42
C MET A 459 21.54 30.30 -1.33
N ARG A 460 21.56 31.63 -1.12
CA ARG A 460 22.35 32.58 -1.92
C ARG A 460 23.85 32.50 -1.63
N ALA A 461 24.23 32.17 -0.40
CA ALA A 461 25.60 32.08 0.06
C ALA A 461 25.77 30.82 0.92
N PRO A 462 25.94 29.63 0.31
CA PRO A 462 26.11 28.39 1.05
C PRO A 462 27.44 28.36 1.80
N ASP A 463 27.45 27.63 2.90
CA ASP A 463 28.62 27.40 3.78
C ASP A 463 29.52 26.26 3.29
N MET A 464 29.08 25.51 2.28
CA MET A 464 29.82 24.41 1.65
C MET A 464 30.62 24.92 0.44
N LEU A 465 31.88 24.48 0.35
CA LEU A 465 32.78 24.77 -0.76
C LEU A 465 33.10 23.49 -1.51
N ASP A 466 33.27 23.58 -2.84
CA ASP A 466 33.69 22.46 -3.67
C ASP A 466 35.22 22.31 -3.78
N HIS A 467 35.68 21.30 -4.52
CA HIS A 467 37.10 21.04 -4.78
C HIS A 467 37.91 22.23 -5.31
N ASN A 468 37.27 23.22 -5.95
CA ASN A 468 37.91 24.42 -6.47
C ASN A 468 37.88 25.60 -5.48
N ASN A 469 37.33 25.41 -4.28
CA ASN A 469 36.97 26.46 -3.32
C ASN A 469 35.79 27.33 -3.76
N ASP A 470 34.98 26.89 -4.72
CA ASP A 470 33.77 27.61 -5.12
C ASP A 470 32.60 27.25 -4.22
N ALA A 471 31.73 28.20 -3.92
CA ALA A 471 30.55 27.97 -3.09
C ALA A 471 29.57 27.00 -3.80
N CYS A 472 29.11 25.97 -3.11
CA CYS A 472 28.19 24.98 -3.68
C CYS A 472 27.13 24.52 -2.66
N LEU A 473 25.98 24.07 -3.14
CA LEU A 473 24.92 23.51 -2.30
C LEU A 473 24.48 22.15 -2.86
N LEU A 474 24.87 21.07 -2.19
CA LEU A 474 24.42 19.72 -2.51
C LEU A 474 23.08 19.43 -1.83
N VAL A 475 22.15 18.87 -2.60
CA VAL A 475 20.79 18.58 -2.15
C VAL A 475 20.38 17.16 -2.45
N ILE A 476 19.51 16.61 -1.62
CA ILE A 476 19.01 15.23 -1.66
C ILE A 476 17.49 15.27 -1.79
N LYS A 477 16.92 14.34 -2.56
CA LYS A 477 15.49 14.02 -2.52
C LYS A 477 15.24 12.53 -2.66
N ASN A 478 14.03 12.10 -2.30
CA ASN A 478 13.47 10.82 -2.71
C ASN A 478 12.17 11.06 -3.51
N GLY A 479 12.05 10.44 -4.68
CA GLY A 479 10.92 10.64 -5.59
C GLY A 479 10.36 9.35 -6.18
N ASN A 480 9.09 9.39 -6.60
CA ASN A 480 8.39 8.24 -7.16
C ASN A 480 9.11 7.60 -8.38
N SER A 481 9.75 8.42 -9.21
CA SER A 481 10.31 7.99 -10.49
C SER A 481 11.81 7.77 -10.47
N THR A 482 12.55 8.54 -9.68
CA THR A 482 14.03 8.46 -9.63
C THR A 482 14.56 7.91 -8.31
N ASP A 483 13.68 7.58 -7.36
CA ASP A 483 14.04 7.18 -6.00
C ASP A 483 15.00 8.22 -5.36
N VAL A 484 16.04 7.80 -4.63
CA VAL A 484 16.96 8.72 -3.95
C VAL A 484 18.01 9.27 -4.92
N THR A 485 18.11 10.59 -4.99
CA THR A 485 19.02 11.32 -5.89
C THR A 485 19.72 12.47 -5.18
N ILE A 486 20.94 12.77 -5.63
CA ILE A 486 21.74 13.92 -5.20
C ILE A 486 21.81 14.91 -6.37
N GLY A 487 21.68 16.19 -6.09
CA GLY A 487 21.75 17.27 -7.08
C GLY A 487 22.55 18.46 -6.58
N ARG A 488 22.76 19.43 -7.47
CA ARG A 488 23.48 20.68 -7.20
C ARG A 488 22.53 21.85 -7.34
N ALA A 489 22.19 22.49 -6.24
CA ALA A 489 21.30 23.63 -6.23
C ALA A 489 22.06 24.94 -6.50
N THR A 490 21.42 25.88 -7.19
CA THR A 490 21.95 27.24 -7.38
C THR A 490 21.42 28.20 -6.32
N GLY A 491 22.19 29.25 -6.01
CA GLY A 491 21.76 30.37 -5.17
C GLY A 491 21.00 31.47 -5.93
N ILE A 492 20.87 31.32 -7.26
CA ILE A 492 20.13 32.26 -8.12
C ILE A 492 18.81 31.61 -8.52
N PHE A 493 17.70 32.29 -8.26
CA PHE A 493 16.39 31.82 -8.70
C PHE A 493 16.23 32.01 -10.21
N SER A 494 15.78 30.94 -10.87
CA SER A 494 15.56 30.89 -12.31
C SER A 494 14.17 31.39 -12.66
N PHE A 495 14.00 31.86 -13.89
CA PHE A 495 12.69 32.10 -14.47
C PHE A 495 12.31 30.93 -15.37
N VAL A 496 11.09 30.45 -15.22
CA VAL A 496 10.47 29.47 -16.11
C VAL A 496 9.29 30.11 -16.81
N ARG A 497 9.00 29.65 -18.01
CA ARG A 497 7.85 30.09 -18.78
C ARG A 497 7.06 28.87 -19.23
N ASP A 498 5.79 28.84 -18.85
CA ASP A 498 4.86 27.81 -19.29
C ASP A 498 4.64 27.93 -20.81
N ASP A 499 4.76 26.82 -21.53
CA ASP A 499 4.74 26.82 -23.00
C ASP A 499 3.33 27.05 -23.56
N VAL A 500 2.29 26.64 -22.83
CA VAL A 500 0.89 26.79 -23.22
C VAL A 500 0.37 28.21 -22.91
N SER A 501 0.43 28.62 -21.64
CA SER A 501 -0.12 29.90 -21.18
C SER A 501 0.81 31.08 -21.43
N GLY A 502 2.10 30.82 -21.64
CA GLY A 502 3.13 31.84 -21.80
C GLY A 502 3.44 32.63 -20.51
N LYS A 503 2.84 32.26 -19.38
CA LYS A 503 3.06 32.89 -18.07
C LYS A 503 4.43 32.50 -17.51
N GLU A 504 5.01 33.42 -16.75
CA GLU A 504 6.35 33.29 -16.18
C GLU A 504 6.26 33.05 -14.67
N SER A 505 7.23 32.34 -14.11
CA SER A 505 7.38 32.23 -12.66
C SER A 505 8.84 32.06 -12.27
N MET A 506 9.14 32.39 -11.02
CA MET A 506 10.45 32.21 -10.43
C MET A 506 10.53 30.86 -9.70
N GLU A 507 11.64 30.16 -9.85
CA GLU A 507 11.84 28.81 -9.30
C GLU A 507 13.26 28.63 -8.78
N TRP A 508 13.43 27.77 -7.78
CA TRP A 508 14.74 27.31 -7.37
C TRP A 508 15.20 26.18 -8.29
N ALA A 509 16.32 26.40 -8.99
CA ALA A 509 16.87 25.42 -9.91
C ALA A 509 17.84 24.46 -9.22
N ILE A 510 17.69 23.18 -9.54
CA ILE A 510 18.57 22.10 -9.13
C ILE A 510 19.07 21.39 -10.38
N TYR A 511 20.39 21.25 -10.48
CA TYR A 511 21.05 20.56 -11.58
C TYR A 511 21.37 19.11 -11.19
N ASN A 512 21.49 18.26 -12.22
CA ASN A 512 22.01 16.90 -12.08
C ASN A 512 23.41 16.93 -11.43
N TYR A 513 23.72 15.91 -10.63
CA TYR A 513 24.99 15.88 -9.87
C TYR A 513 26.23 15.89 -10.79
N ASP A 514 26.23 15.01 -11.79
CA ASP A 514 27.21 14.91 -12.86
C ASP A 514 26.63 14.10 -14.05
N SER A 515 27.44 13.83 -15.08
CA SER A 515 27.03 13.07 -16.27
C SER A 515 26.90 11.55 -16.06
N LYS A 516 27.27 11.03 -14.89
CA LYS A 516 27.36 9.59 -14.59
C LYS A 516 26.36 9.12 -13.54
N SER A 517 25.80 10.05 -12.78
CA SER A 517 24.91 9.80 -11.64
C SER A 517 23.43 9.75 -12.01
N GLY A 518 23.11 9.91 -13.30
CA GLY A 518 21.74 10.00 -13.80
C GLY A 518 21.13 11.39 -13.58
N VAL A 519 19.83 11.50 -13.85
CA VAL A 519 19.09 12.74 -13.66
C VAL A 519 18.62 12.89 -12.22
N PHE A 520 18.58 14.13 -11.74
CA PHE A 520 18.06 14.45 -10.42
C PHE A 520 16.56 14.16 -10.35
N SER A 521 15.77 14.51 -11.37
CA SER A 521 14.32 14.23 -11.38
C SER A 521 13.78 13.76 -12.72
N ALA A 522 12.61 13.11 -12.66
CA ALA A 522 11.81 12.72 -13.82
C ALA A 522 10.30 12.92 -13.54
N PRO A 523 9.43 12.91 -14.57
CA PRO A 523 7.98 12.96 -14.41
C PRO A 523 7.49 11.95 -13.38
N GLY A 524 6.68 12.41 -12.42
CA GLY A 524 6.24 11.64 -11.25
C GLY A 524 6.94 12.04 -9.94
N ASP A 525 8.10 12.71 -10.01
CA ASP A 525 8.77 13.26 -8.82
C ASP A 525 8.18 14.58 -8.33
N SER A 526 7.22 15.16 -9.05
CA SER A 526 6.52 16.38 -8.59
C SER A 526 5.93 16.19 -7.20
N GLY A 527 6.17 17.17 -6.34
CA GLY A 527 5.86 17.11 -4.92
C GLY A 527 6.95 16.47 -4.06
N SER A 528 8.05 15.93 -4.59
CA SER A 528 9.19 15.52 -3.76
C SER A 528 9.76 16.68 -2.95
N ILE A 529 10.11 16.42 -1.69
CA ILE A 529 10.84 17.39 -0.88
C ILE A 529 12.34 17.32 -1.16
N ILE A 530 12.98 18.49 -1.25
CA ILE A 530 14.41 18.64 -1.47
C ILE A 530 15.04 19.17 -0.18
N VAL A 531 16.09 18.52 0.29
CA VAL A 531 16.80 18.84 1.54
C VAL A 531 18.29 18.96 1.30
N ASP A 532 19.04 19.60 2.20
CA ASP A 532 20.50 19.53 2.18
C ASP A 532 21.06 18.33 2.95
N GLY A 533 22.39 18.21 3.01
CA GLY A 533 23.07 17.15 3.76
C GLY A 533 22.85 17.17 5.28
N LEU A 534 22.29 18.25 5.83
CA LEU A 534 21.92 18.33 7.24
C LEU A 534 20.44 18.03 7.47
N GLY A 535 19.67 17.69 6.44
CA GLY A 535 18.22 17.46 6.54
C GLY A 535 17.40 18.75 6.65
N ARG A 536 17.98 19.92 6.34
CA ARG A 536 17.23 21.19 6.29
C ARG A 536 16.40 21.25 5.01
N VAL A 537 15.14 21.64 5.14
CA VAL A 537 14.20 21.66 4.02
C VAL A 537 14.49 22.84 3.08
N GLY A 538 14.83 22.55 1.84
CA GLY A 538 15.11 23.56 0.80
C GLY A 538 13.86 23.98 0.05
N GLY A 539 13.14 23.02 -0.55
CA GLY A 539 12.00 23.33 -1.41
C GLY A 539 11.20 22.10 -1.81
N MET A 540 10.04 22.32 -2.43
CA MET A 540 9.19 21.28 -2.99
C MET A 540 9.28 21.30 -4.51
N LEU A 541 9.61 20.15 -5.11
CA LEU A 541 9.77 20.00 -6.56
C LEU A 541 8.44 20.24 -7.27
N THR A 542 8.40 21.16 -8.23
CA THR A 542 7.19 21.51 -9.00
C THR A 542 7.28 21.08 -10.47
N GLY A 543 8.49 21.02 -11.03
CA GLY A 543 8.68 20.62 -12.42
C GLY A 543 10.13 20.47 -12.84
N GLY A 544 10.37 20.41 -14.15
CA GLY A 544 11.70 20.33 -14.72
C GLY A 544 11.70 20.68 -16.21
N ALA A 545 12.87 20.98 -16.74
CA ALA A 545 13.10 21.23 -18.16
C ALA A 545 14.11 20.22 -18.72
N GLY A 546 13.89 19.77 -19.95
CA GLY A 546 14.77 18.85 -20.67
C GLY A 546 14.26 18.57 -22.08
N ARG A 547 15.12 18.05 -22.96
CA ARG A 547 14.75 17.71 -24.35
C ARG A 547 13.94 16.41 -24.47
N THR A 548 14.10 15.53 -23.50
CA THR A 548 13.43 14.22 -23.43
C THR A 548 12.56 14.14 -22.17
N GLU A 549 12.00 12.97 -21.88
CA GLU A 549 11.21 12.75 -20.65
C GLU A 549 12.03 12.94 -19.35
N THR A 550 13.35 13.11 -19.43
CA THR A 550 14.24 13.35 -18.28
C THR A 550 14.61 14.82 -18.17
N SER A 551 14.76 15.34 -16.94
CA SER A 551 15.08 16.75 -16.72
C SER A 551 16.60 17.00 -16.70
N ASP A 552 17.03 18.01 -17.46
CA ASP A 552 18.38 18.58 -17.38
C ASP A 552 18.48 19.58 -16.21
N VAL A 553 17.36 20.25 -15.91
CA VAL A 553 17.20 21.17 -14.77
C VAL A 553 15.87 20.86 -14.09
N THR A 554 15.90 20.73 -12.77
CA THR A 554 14.73 20.55 -11.92
C THR A 554 14.37 21.87 -11.26
N TYR A 555 13.08 22.13 -11.10
CA TYR A 555 12.55 23.35 -10.50
C TYR A 555 11.75 23.03 -9.25
N ALA A 556 11.95 23.86 -8.22
CA ALA A 556 11.28 23.72 -6.95
C ALA A 556 10.87 25.08 -6.38
N THR A 557 9.74 25.10 -5.68
CA THR A 557 9.36 26.27 -4.88
C THR A 557 10.09 26.25 -3.55
N PRO A 558 10.83 27.33 -3.17
CA PRO A 558 11.55 27.37 -1.90
C PRO A 558 10.63 27.25 -0.70
N MET A 559 11.00 26.43 0.28
CA MET A 559 10.17 26.16 1.44
C MET A 559 10.09 27.34 2.41
N TRP A 560 11.14 28.16 2.51
CA TRP A 560 11.11 29.40 3.32
C TRP A 560 10.02 30.36 2.83
N TRP A 561 9.66 30.28 1.55
CA TRP A 561 8.62 31.08 0.92
C TRP A 561 7.25 30.39 0.96
N LEU A 562 7.21 29.07 0.72
CA LEU A 562 5.99 28.28 0.66
C LEU A 562 5.36 28.06 2.05
N TRP A 563 6.17 27.76 3.07
CA TRP A 563 5.67 27.40 4.39
C TRP A 563 4.81 28.49 5.06
N PRO A 564 5.18 29.79 5.04
CA PRO A 564 4.31 30.84 5.56
C PRO A 564 2.93 30.89 4.91
N ARG A 565 2.80 30.49 3.63
CA ARG A 565 1.49 30.44 2.93
C ARG A 565 0.66 29.24 3.35
N ILE A 566 1.30 28.10 3.57
CA ILE A 566 0.64 26.94 4.18
C ILE A 566 0.11 27.34 5.57
N GLN A 567 0.89 28.10 6.34
CA GLN A 567 0.46 28.61 7.65
C GLN A 567 -0.67 29.64 7.57
N GLN A 568 -0.81 30.41 6.48
CA GLN A 568 -1.99 31.27 6.31
C GLN A 568 -3.29 30.45 6.26
N GLN A 569 -3.24 29.28 5.61
CA GLN A 569 -4.37 28.35 5.54
C GLN A 569 -4.52 27.48 6.80
N PHE A 570 -3.39 27.14 7.43
CA PHE A 570 -3.32 26.32 8.64
C PHE A 570 -2.50 27.06 9.72
N PRO A 571 -3.10 28.02 10.46
CA PRO A 571 -2.36 28.95 11.34
C PRO A 571 -1.49 28.32 12.42
N ASN A 572 -1.88 27.14 12.92
CA ASN A 572 -1.16 26.44 13.97
C ASN A 572 -0.24 25.33 13.43
N ALA A 573 -0.05 25.27 12.11
CA ALA A 573 0.65 24.15 11.50
C ALA A 573 2.11 24.07 11.97
N ASN A 574 2.55 22.84 12.24
CA ASN A 574 3.95 22.53 12.54
C ASN A 574 4.49 21.51 11.54
N MET A 575 5.59 21.87 10.86
CA MET A 575 6.22 21.10 9.80
C MET A 575 6.88 19.80 10.28
N PHE A 576 7.20 19.65 11.57
CA PHE A 576 7.97 18.52 12.08
C PHE A 576 7.17 17.71 13.11
N PRO A 577 6.10 17.00 12.68
CA PRO A 577 5.39 16.05 13.53
C PRO A 577 6.35 14.96 14.02
N THR A 578 6.26 14.59 15.29
CA THR A 578 7.08 13.52 15.89
C THR A 578 6.31 12.22 16.11
N ALA A 579 4.97 12.29 16.16
CA ALA A 579 4.08 11.14 16.32
C ALA A 579 2.74 11.36 15.64
N MET A 580 2.03 10.27 15.33
CA MET A 580 0.60 10.27 15.00
C MET A 580 -0.17 9.65 16.15
N VAL A 581 -1.27 10.29 16.55
CA VAL A 581 -2.17 9.84 17.61
C VAL A 581 -3.27 8.94 17.05
#